data_AF-A0A645AFS6-F1
#
_entry.id   AF-A0A645AFS6-F1
#
_cell.length_a   1.000
_cell.length_b   1.000
_cell.length_c   1.000
_cell.angle_alpha   90.00
_cell.angle_beta   90.00
_cell.angle_gamma   90.00
#
_symmetry.space_group_name_H-M   'P 1'
#
loop_
_entity.id
_entity.type
_entity.pdbx_description
1 polymer ?
#
loop_
_entity_poly.entity_id
_entity_poly.type
_entity_poly.pdbx_seq_one_letter_code
_entity_poly.pdbx_strand_id
1 'polypeptide(L)'
;MRTRFLRTTFLCIAILFAVFSVTAQNVPAEAASNFSSVQARWSKSQLFKERDDIAELIIKITYYSAEYIEALIAQEAEKNLWTKDETEQYKYQLLKSLQLEEYIPVFIEFDNNIAPMHLAPFDSKITLWIGNKKYSPVDYDKRFNFRLSGKREGFVYFPRYDEKTGKSLLDGVKSVRLTLHSGISEATVARGDISYVWDISKDNPEALYKGRAAGRLELDRLIKRLELLNAEKRDLEKKMSDLDSEINTVHGRIEELQKQ
;
A
#
# COMPACT_ATOMS: atom_id res chain seq x y z
N MET A 1 48.47 14.51 -75.03
CA MET A 1 48.87 13.59 -73.95
C MET A 1 47.61 12.85 -73.51
N ARG A 2 47.55 11.50 -73.56
CA ARG A 2 48.04 10.53 -72.53
C ARG A 2 47.39 10.85 -71.17
N THR A 3 46.60 9.98 -70.51
CA THR A 3 46.33 8.52 -70.61
C THR A 3 44.95 8.19 -70.00
N ARG A 4 44.15 7.22 -70.50
CA ARG A 4 44.02 5.81 -70.01
C ARG A 4 44.10 5.68 -68.47
N PHE A 5 43.24 4.98 -67.71
CA PHE A 5 42.20 3.95 -67.92
C PHE A 5 40.97 4.24 -67.00
N LEU A 6 39.92 3.43 -66.77
CA LEU A 6 39.58 2.01 -67.06
C LEU A 6 38.06 1.86 -67.38
N ARG A 7 37.44 0.71 -67.09
CA ARG A 7 36.00 0.39 -67.11
C ARG A 7 35.65 -0.52 -65.92
N THR A 8 34.48 -0.36 -65.32
CA THR A 8 33.66 -1.38 -64.62
C THR A 8 32.28 -0.74 -64.34
N THR A 9 31.19 -1.00 -65.05
CA THR A 9 30.22 -2.14 -64.96
C THR A 9 29.49 -2.33 -63.62
N PHE A 10 28.19 -2.62 -63.74
CA PHE A 10 27.20 -3.04 -62.72
C PHE A 10 26.47 -2.00 -61.85
N LEU A 11 25.37 -1.47 -62.43
CA LEU A 11 24.00 -1.57 -61.93
C LEU A 11 23.80 -2.18 -60.52
N CYS A 12 23.24 -1.41 -59.57
CA CYS A 12 22.41 -1.94 -58.49
C CYS A 12 21.44 -0.89 -57.90
N ILE A 13 20.14 -1.11 -58.14
CA ILE A 13 18.99 -0.91 -57.24
C ILE A 13 18.94 0.38 -56.41
N ALA A 14 18.04 1.29 -56.80
CA ALA A 14 17.57 2.37 -55.94
C ALA A 14 16.70 1.81 -54.80
N ILE A 15 17.19 1.86 -53.56
CA ILE A 15 16.38 1.58 -52.36
C ILE A 15 15.68 2.88 -51.94
N LEU A 16 14.35 2.82 -51.88
CA LEU A 16 13.51 3.91 -51.42
C LEU A 16 13.73 4.12 -49.92
N PHE A 17 14.49 5.16 -49.54
CA PHE A 17 14.54 5.61 -48.15
C PHE A 17 13.21 6.27 -47.79
N ALA A 18 12.30 5.48 -47.20
CA ALA A 18 11.12 6.02 -46.54
C ALA A 18 11.59 6.87 -45.35
N VAL A 19 11.40 8.19 -45.45
CA VAL A 19 11.64 9.11 -44.34
C VAL A 19 10.58 8.83 -43.27
N PHE A 20 10.93 7.95 -42.32
CA PHE A 20 10.13 7.74 -41.12
C PHE A 20 10.37 8.93 -40.20
N SER A 21 9.64 10.01 -40.44
CA SER A 21 9.60 11.17 -39.56
C SER A 21 9.14 10.71 -38.18
N VAL A 22 10.09 10.53 -37.26
CA VAL A 22 9.81 10.39 -35.84
C VAL A 22 9.23 11.73 -35.38
N THR A 23 7.91 11.84 -35.46
CA THR A 23 7.18 12.84 -34.67
C THR A 23 7.40 12.45 -33.22
N ALA A 24 8.23 13.24 -32.53
CA ALA A 24 8.27 13.21 -31.07
C ALA A 24 6.84 13.46 -30.59
N GLN A 25 6.18 12.41 -30.10
CA GLN A 25 4.84 12.55 -29.54
C GLN A 25 4.98 13.41 -28.29
N ASN A 26 4.33 14.57 -28.31
CA ASN A 26 4.30 15.47 -27.17
C ASN A 26 3.70 14.70 -25.99
N VAL A 27 4.51 14.50 -24.94
CA VAL A 27 4.03 13.96 -23.66
C VAL A 27 2.90 14.88 -23.18
N PRO A 28 1.68 14.37 -22.91
CA PRO A 28 0.57 15.21 -22.48
C PRO A 28 0.82 15.69 -21.04
N ALA A 29 1.28 16.94 -20.91
CA ALA A 29 1.63 17.55 -19.63
C ALA A 29 0.48 17.57 -18.60
N GLU A 30 -0.77 17.39 -19.03
CA GLU A 30 -1.96 17.31 -18.17
C GLU A 30 -1.97 16.07 -17.26
N ALA A 31 -1.48 14.91 -17.71
CA ALA A 31 -1.44 13.70 -16.88
C ALA A 31 -0.39 13.80 -15.77
N ALA A 32 0.83 14.24 -16.11
CA ALA A 32 1.92 14.44 -15.16
C ALA A 32 1.64 15.56 -14.13
N SER A 33 0.99 16.65 -14.53
CA SER A 33 0.57 17.72 -13.63
C SER A 33 -0.56 17.28 -12.68
N ASN A 34 -1.48 16.42 -13.15
CA ASN A 34 -2.49 15.83 -12.29
C ASN A 34 -1.84 14.91 -11.23
N PHE A 35 -1.02 13.95 -11.63
CA PHE A 35 -0.36 13.03 -10.68
C PHE A 35 0.46 13.78 -9.62
N SER A 36 1.30 14.75 -10.00
CA SER A 36 2.12 15.49 -9.05
C SER A 36 1.27 16.26 -8.01
N SER A 37 0.10 16.78 -8.40
CA SER A 37 -0.84 17.44 -7.47
C SER A 37 -1.49 16.45 -6.48
N VAL A 38 -1.82 15.24 -6.94
CA VAL A 38 -2.35 14.15 -6.10
C VAL A 38 -1.27 13.61 -5.17
N GLN A 39 -0.06 13.39 -5.68
CA GLN A 39 1.10 12.98 -4.89
C GLN A 39 1.43 14.00 -3.80
N ALA A 40 1.44 15.30 -4.08
CA ALA A 40 1.70 16.33 -3.05
C ALA A 40 0.61 16.42 -1.97
N ARG A 41 -0.62 15.97 -2.27
CA ARG A 41 -1.73 15.89 -1.30
C ARG A 41 -1.57 14.72 -0.35
N TRP A 42 -1.20 13.55 -0.89
CA TRP A 42 -1.17 12.27 -0.19
C TRP A 42 0.20 11.85 0.33
N SER A 43 1.27 12.43 -0.21
CA SER A 43 2.66 12.24 0.21
C SER A 43 3.19 13.51 0.87
N LYS A 44 3.70 13.39 2.08
CA LYS A 44 4.14 14.51 2.92
C LYS A 44 5.55 14.25 3.43
N SER A 45 6.43 15.22 3.26
CA SER A 45 7.83 15.13 3.66
C SER A 45 8.16 16.13 4.76
N GLN A 46 9.03 15.74 5.70
CA GLN A 46 9.62 16.63 6.69
C GLN A 46 11.15 16.46 6.69
N LEU A 47 11.84 17.60 6.77
CA LEU A 47 13.29 17.71 6.75
C LEU A 47 13.83 18.08 8.13
N PHE A 48 14.77 17.28 8.62
CA PHE A 48 15.45 17.48 9.90
C PHE A 48 16.95 17.60 9.62
N LYS A 49 17.49 18.80 9.79
CA LYS A 49 18.91 19.07 9.64
C LYS A 49 19.62 19.06 10.98
N GLU A 50 20.87 18.61 10.96
CA GLU A 50 21.81 18.78 12.06
C GLU A 50 22.33 20.23 12.11
N ARG A 51 23.01 20.63 13.20
CA ARG A 51 23.40 22.05 13.44
C ARG A 51 24.25 22.66 12.32
N ASP A 52 25.02 21.83 11.62
CA ASP A 52 26.00 22.27 10.62
C ASP A 52 25.40 22.26 9.19
N ASP A 53 24.10 21.98 9.04
CA ASP A 53 23.33 21.92 7.78
C ASP A 53 23.83 20.95 6.68
N ILE A 54 24.95 20.26 6.89
CA ILE A 54 25.58 19.28 6.00
C ILE A 54 24.84 17.94 5.99
N ALA A 55 24.39 17.49 7.17
CA ALA A 55 23.76 16.19 7.36
C ALA A 55 22.27 16.36 7.65
N GLU A 56 21.46 15.54 6.98
CA GLU A 56 19.99 15.61 7.06
C GLU A 56 19.31 14.25 7.17
N LEU A 57 18.12 14.28 7.78
CA LEU A 57 17.14 13.21 7.80
C LEU A 57 15.87 13.72 7.11
N ILE A 58 15.48 13.06 6.02
CA ILE A 58 14.20 13.27 5.37
C ILE A 58 13.27 12.12 5.75
N ILE A 59 12.07 12.46 6.23
CA ILE A 59 11.00 11.50 6.52
C ILE A 59 9.81 11.85 5.64
N LYS A 60 9.58 11.02 4.62
CA LYS A 60 8.47 11.14 3.68
C LYS A 60 7.47 10.02 3.94
N ILE A 61 6.19 10.38 3.99
CA ILE A 61 5.10 9.46 4.31
C ILE A 61 3.98 9.64 3.30
N THR A 62 3.53 8.54 2.72
CA THR A 62 2.47 8.50 1.72
C THR A 62 1.29 7.69 2.24
N TYR A 63 0.14 8.34 2.37
CA TYR A 63 -1.13 7.68 2.67
C TYR A 63 -1.75 7.16 1.36
N TYR A 64 -2.00 5.85 1.27
CA TYR A 64 -2.50 5.22 0.05
C TYR A 64 -4.04 5.33 -0.05
N SER A 65 -4.51 6.53 -0.37
CA SER A 65 -5.92 6.82 -0.70
C SER A 65 -6.32 6.22 -2.06
N ALA A 66 -7.62 6.17 -2.33
CA ALA A 66 -8.12 5.76 -3.64
C ALA A 66 -7.62 6.67 -4.76
N GLU A 67 -7.70 7.99 -4.56
CA GLU A 67 -7.22 8.99 -5.51
C GLU A 67 -5.72 8.82 -5.81
N TYR A 68 -4.90 8.55 -4.79
CA TYR A 68 -3.47 8.31 -4.97
C TYR A 68 -3.19 7.01 -5.74
N ILE A 69 -3.91 5.93 -5.43
CA ILE A 69 -3.72 4.64 -6.10
C ILE A 69 -4.15 4.71 -7.57
N GLU A 70 -5.29 5.35 -7.89
CA GLU A 70 -5.71 5.52 -9.29
C GLU A 70 -4.73 6.39 -10.08
N ALA A 71 -4.24 7.49 -9.47
CA ALA A 71 -3.23 8.33 -10.10
C ALA A 71 -1.89 7.59 -10.31
N LEU A 72 -1.46 6.75 -9.36
CA LEU A 72 -0.27 5.92 -9.47
C LEU A 72 -0.39 4.87 -10.58
N ILE A 73 -1.54 4.19 -10.68
CA ILE A 73 -1.82 3.23 -11.76
C ILE A 73 -1.80 3.93 -13.12
N ALA A 74 -2.44 5.11 -13.23
CA ALA A 74 -2.44 5.89 -14.46
C ALA A 74 -1.03 6.33 -14.87
N GLN A 75 -0.22 6.80 -13.91
CA GLN A 75 1.16 7.21 -14.16
C GLN A 75 2.04 6.03 -14.61
N GLU A 76 1.99 4.88 -13.94
CA GLU A 76 2.77 3.72 -14.37
C GLU A 76 2.27 3.15 -15.71
N ALA A 77 0.96 3.19 -15.99
CA ALA A 77 0.43 2.80 -17.30
C ALA A 77 0.94 3.70 -18.43
N GLU A 78 0.95 5.02 -18.24
CA GLU A 78 1.49 5.98 -19.20
C GLU A 78 3.01 5.79 -19.39
N LYS A 79 3.76 5.75 -18.29
CA LYS A 79 5.23 5.62 -18.27
C LYS A 79 5.73 4.32 -18.92
N ASN A 80 5.00 3.22 -18.77
CA ASN A 80 5.36 1.92 -19.34
C ASN A 80 4.59 1.59 -20.64
N LEU A 81 3.77 2.53 -21.16
CA LEU A 81 2.94 2.37 -22.36
C LEU A 81 2.00 1.14 -22.32
N TRP A 82 1.45 0.83 -21.15
CA TRP A 82 0.60 -0.35 -20.94
C TRP A 82 -0.74 -0.27 -21.67
N THR A 83 -1.16 -1.43 -22.17
CA THR A 83 -2.53 -1.64 -22.63
C THR A 83 -3.53 -1.62 -21.47
N LYS A 84 -4.83 -1.57 -21.79
CA LYS A 84 -5.91 -1.61 -20.79
C LYS A 84 -5.89 -2.89 -19.96
N ASP A 85 -5.58 -4.03 -20.56
CA ASP A 85 -5.55 -5.32 -19.84
C ASP A 85 -4.31 -5.46 -18.95
N GLU A 86 -3.15 -4.95 -19.36
CA GLU A 86 -1.96 -4.84 -18.50
C GLU A 86 -2.20 -3.88 -17.32
N THR A 87 -2.85 -2.75 -17.57
CA THR A 87 -3.22 -1.77 -16.53
C THR A 87 -4.18 -2.36 -15.50
N GLU A 88 -5.22 -3.09 -15.94
CA GLU A 88 -6.14 -3.80 -15.03
C GLU A 88 -5.43 -4.93 -14.27
N GLN A 89 -4.49 -5.64 -14.89
CA GLN A 89 -3.70 -6.69 -14.24
C GLN A 89 -2.74 -6.11 -13.17
N TYR A 90 -2.10 -4.97 -13.45
CA TYR A 90 -1.30 -4.24 -12.47
C TYR A 90 -2.18 -3.71 -11.33
N LYS A 91 -3.33 -3.10 -11.64
CA LYS A 91 -4.33 -2.68 -10.65
C LYS A 91 -4.72 -3.84 -9.73
N TYR A 92 -5.05 -5.00 -10.28
CA TYR A 92 -5.36 -6.20 -9.49
C TYR A 92 -4.21 -6.60 -8.56
N GLN A 93 -2.98 -6.66 -9.06
CA GLN A 93 -1.80 -7.03 -8.26
C GLN A 93 -1.51 -6.01 -7.14
N LEU A 94 -1.58 -4.71 -7.43
CA LEU A 94 -1.35 -3.64 -6.48
C LEU A 94 -2.42 -3.59 -5.39
N LEU A 95 -3.71 -3.67 -5.74
CA LEU A 95 -4.79 -3.68 -4.75
C LEU A 95 -4.72 -4.93 -3.85
N LYS A 96 -4.31 -6.08 -4.41
CA LYS A 96 -4.10 -7.32 -3.67
C LYS A 96 -2.92 -7.26 -2.70
N SER A 97 -1.81 -6.60 -3.06
CA SER A 97 -0.66 -6.43 -2.17
C SER A 97 -0.88 -5.37 -1.09
N LEU A 98 -1.66 -4.32 -1.39
CA LEU A 98 -2.04 -3.28 -0.43
C LEU A 98 -3.08 -3.74 0.61
N GLN A 99 -3.78 -4.84 0.36
CA GLN A 99 -4.75 -5.45 1.28
C GLN A 99 -5.78 -4.43 1.84
N LEU A 100 -6.22 -3.50 0.99
CA LEU A 100 -7.09 -2.37 1.35
C LEU A 100 -8.43 -2.77 1.96
N GLU A 101 -8.83 -4.02 1.79
CA GLU A 101 -10.01 -4.61 2.40
C GLU A 101 -9.83 -4.77 3.90
N GLU A 102 -8.65 -5.17 4.39
CA GLU A 102 -8.38 -5.45 5.80
C GLU A 102 -7.67 -4.27 6.49
N TYR A 103 -6.86 -3.51 5.74
CA TYR A 103 -5.94 -2.53 6.29
C TYR A 103 -6.01 -1.15 5.65
N ILE A 104 -5.43 -0.18 6.36
CA ILE A 104 -5.10 1.16 5.89
C ILE A 104 -3.57 1.19 5.68
N PRO A 105 -3.08 1.04 4.44
CA PRO A 105 -1.66 1.07 4.15
C PRO A 105 -1.12 2.49 4.12
N VAL A 106 0.05 2.64 4.75
CA VAL A 106 0.87 3.84 4.71
C VAL A 106 2.27 3.42 4.28
N PHE A 107 2.82 4.08 3.27
CA PHE A 107 4.22 3.89 2.86
C PHE A 107 5.10 4.93 3.53
N ILE A 108 6.24 4.51 4.06
CA ILE A 108 7.18 5.38 4.78
C ILE A 108 8.54 5.24 4.12
N GLU A 109 9.15 6.39 3.84
CA GLU A 109 10.49 6.54 3.27
C GLU A 109 11.34 7.37 4.23
N PHE A 110 12.45 6.79 4.67
CA PHE A 110 13.49 7.48 5.43
C PHE A 110 14.73 7.61 4.54
N ASP A 111 15.30 8.81 4.45
CA ASP A 111 16.63 9.09 3.90
C ASP A 111 17.48 9.69 5.02
N ASN A 112 18.34 8.87 5.64
CA ASN A 112 19.07 9.23 6.85
C ASN A 112 20.57 9.40 6.60
N ASN A 113 21.05 10.65 6.54
CA ASN A 113 22.47 10.98 6.41
C ASN A 113 23.09 11.58 7.68
N ILE A 114 22.33 11.65 8.79
CA ILE A 114 22.81 11.99 10.14
C ILE A 114 23.17 10.71 10.93
N ALA A 115 23.33 10.84 12.26
CA ALA A 115 23.52 9.72 13.18
C ALA A 115 22.50 8.57 12.96
N PRO A 116 22.90 7.29 13.15
CA PRO A 116 22.02 6.16 12.82
C PRO A 116 20.78 6.09 13.72
N MET A 117 19.60 6.08 13.10
CA MET A 117 18.29 6.07 13.78
C MET A 117 18.02 4.76 14.54
N HIS A 118 17.26 4.90 15.63
CA HIS A 118 16.84 3.80 16.52
C HIS A 118 15.33 3.66 16.49
N LEU A 119 14.86 2.87 15.52
CA LEU A 119 13.44 2.70 15.21
C LEU A 119 12.76 1.57 16.01
N ALA A 120 13.51 0.69 16.68
CA ALA A 120 12.94 -0.46 17.40
C ALA A 120 12.37 -0.13 18.80
N PRO A 121 11.34 -0.87 19.26
CA PRO A 121 10.42 -1.69 18.46
C PRO A 121 9.45 -0.76 17.71
N PHE A 122 9.33 -0.91 16.39
CA PHE A 122 8.79 0.13 15.51
C PHE A 122 7.27 0.35 15.64
N ASP A 123 6.53 -0.69 16.00
CA ASP A 123 5.13 -0.64 16.42
C ASP A 123 4.88 0.30 17.61
N SER A 124 5.85 0.47 18.50
CA SER A 124 5.80 1.45 19.59
C SER A 124 6.17 2.88 19.17
N LYS A 125 6.80 3.04 18.00
CA LYS A 125 7.30 4.33 17.48
C LYS A 125 6.36 4.99 16.49
N ILE A 126 5.28 4.33 16.11
CA ILE A 126 4.30 4.84 15.15
C ILE A 126 2.87 4.65 15.64
N THR A 127 2.01 5.62 15.38
CA THR A 127 0.59 5.56 15.76
C THR A 127 -0.26 6.26 14.71
N LEU A 128 -1.30 5.57 14.23
CA LEU A 128 -2.37 6.19 13.46
C LEU A 128 -3.45 6.67 14.43
N TRP A 129 -3.87 7.92 14.26
CA TRP A 129 -4.96 8.54 14.97
C TRP A 129 -6.13 8.73 14.03
N ILE A 130 -7.29 8.22 14.45
CA ILE A 130 -8.54 8.32 13.71
C ILE A 130 -9.54 8.97 14.67
N GLY A 131 -9.82 10.25 14.45
CA GLY A 131 -10.40 11.13 15.47
C GLY A 131 -9.53 11.17 16.73
N ASN A 132 -10.12 10.85 17.88
CA ASN A 132 -9.42 10.83 19.19
C ASN A 132 -8.90 9.43 19.59
N LYS A 133 -9.10 8.40 18.75
CA LYS A 133 -8.63 7.03 19.03
C LYS A 133 -7.24 6.81 18.41
N LYS A 134 -6.37 6.09 19.13
CA LYS A 134 -5.05 5.64 18.70
C LYS A 134 -5.10 4.20 18.19
N TYR A 135 -4.33 3.90 17.15
CA TYR A 135 -4.14 2.56 16.61
C TYR A 135 -2.66 2.30 16.34
N SER A 136 -2.17 1.18 16.86
CA SER A 136 -0.88 0.60 16.49
C SER A 136 -0.97 -0.10 15.12
N PRO A 137 0.15 -0.29 14.42
CA PRO A 137 0.15 -1.07 13.19
C PRO A 137 -0.11 -2.55 13.49
N VAL A 138 -0.86 -3.23 12.62
CA VAL A 138 -1.06 -4.69 12.65
C VAL A 138 0.14 -5.38 12.03
N ASP A 139 0.63 -4.86 10.90
CA ASP A 139 1.85 -5.33 10.25
C ASP A 139 2.67 -4.17 9.67
N TYR A 140 3.96 -4.42 9.42
CA TYR A 140 4.92 -3.46 8.90
C TYR A 140 6.19 -4.17 8.45
N ASP A 141 6.97 -3.52 7.57
CA ASP A 141 8.28 -4.01 7.16
C ASP A 141 9.25 -4.13 8.36
N LYS A 142 9.59 -5.38 8.72
CA LYS A 142 10.44 -5.67 9.88
C LYS A 142 11.86 -5.10 9.76
N ARG A 143 12.30 -4.64 8.58
CA ARG A 143 13.54 -3.88 8.40
C ARG A 143 13.55 -2.57 9.20
N PHE A 144 12.38 -2.03 9.57
CA PHE A 144 12.29 -0.88 10.48
C PHE A 144 12.73 -1.20 11.93
N ASN A 145 12.80 -2.46 12.36
CA ASN A 145 13.35 -2.80 13.69
C ASN A 145 14.89 -2.82 13.75
N PHE A 146 15.57 -2.58 12.63
CA PHE A 146 17.04 -2.51 12.62
C PHE A 146 17.50 -1.07 12.58
N ARG A 147 18.68 -0.80 13.14
CA ARG A 147 19.34 0.51 13.07
C ARG A 147 19.39 0.98 11.61
N LEU A 148 19.19 2.28 11.39
CA LEU A 148 19.05 2.84 10.05
C LEU A 148 20.06 3.96 9.79
N SER A 149 20.89 3.76 8.77
CA SER A 149 21.67 4.80 8.08
C SER A 149 21.41 4.65 6.58
N GLY A 150 21.46 5.74 5.83
CA GLY A 150 21.04 5.80 4.44
C GLY A 150 19.53 5.61 4.27
N LYS A 151 19.13 5.04 3.13
CA LYS A 151 17.74 4.92 2.71
C LYS A 151 17.08 3.65 3.22
N ARG A 152 15.83 3.76 3.69
CA ARG A 152 14.94 2.63 3.95
C ARG A 152 13.49 3.02 3.79
N GLU A 153 12.77 2.17 3.07
CA GLU A 153 11.35 2.34 2.78
C GLU A 153 10.58 1.04 3.05
N GLY A 154 9.27 1.16 3.25
CA GLY A 154 8.41 0.01 3.52
C GLY A 154 6.98 0.42 3.86
N PHE A 155 6.07 -0.55 3.76
CA PHE A 155 4.68 -0.38 4.17
C PHE A 155 4.48 -0.58 5.67
N VAL A 156 3.47 0.10 6.18
CA VAL A 156 2.89 -0.04 7.51
C VAL A 156 1.38 -0.16 7.35
N TYR A 157 0.80 -1.20 7.92
CA TYR A 157 -0.61 -1.56 7.80
C TYR A 157 -1.32 -1.32 9.12
N PHE A 158 -2.25 -0.36 9.14
CA PHE A 158 -3.12 -0.10 10.29
C PHE A 158 -4.47 -0.81 10.13
N PRO A 159 -5.19 -1.13 11.22
CA PRO A 159 -6.49 -1.77 11.10
C PRO A 159 -7.48 -0.86 10.36
N ARG A 160 -8.29 -1.42 9.46
CA ARG A 160 -9.37 -0.68 8.79
C ARG A 160 -10.70 -0.74 9.54
N TYR A 161 -10.92 -1.80 10.30
CA TYR A 161 -12.15 -2.07 11.05
C TYR A 161 -11.88 -2.13 12.56
N ASP A 162 -12.88 -1.75 13.35
CA ASP A 162 -12.88 -1.93 14.81
C ASP A 162 -13.09 -3.41 15.12
N GLU A 163 -12.09 -4.08 15.72
CA GLU A 163 -12.10 -5.53 15.99
C GLU A 163 -13.33 -6.03 16.76
N LYS A 164 -13.94 -5.17 17.60
CA LYS A 164 -15.07 -5.55 18.47
C LYS A 164 -16.42 -5.37 17.80
N THR A 165 -16.53 -4.46 16.84
CA THR A 165 -17.81 -4.07 16.24
C THR A 165 -17.89 -4.32 14.73
N GLY A 166 -16.77 -4.65 14.08
CA GLY A 166 -16.68 -4.84 12.63
C GLY A 166 -16.92 -3.57 11.80
N LYS A 167 -17.08 -2.41 12.44
CA LYS A 167 -17.38 -1.14 11.75
C LYS A 167 -16.12 -0.51 11.18
N SER A 168 -16.25 0.11 10.01
CA SER A 168 -15.15 0.84 9.38
C SER A 168 -14.68 1.96 10.29
N LEU A 169 -13.38 2.02 10.56
CA LEU A 169 -12.79 3.07 11.37
C LEU A 169 -12.79 4.43 10.65
N LEU A 170 -12.87 4.42 9.32
CA LEU A 170 -12.86 5.62 8.48
C LEU A 170 -14.26 6.18 8.18
N ASP A 171 -15.33 5.49 8.59
CA ASP A 171 -16.70 5.96 8.34
C ASP A 171 -16.99 7.28 9.08
N GLY A 172 -17.51 8.27 8.34
CA GLY A 172 -17.71 9.64 8.83
C GLY A 172 -16.43 10.43 9.20
N VAL A 173 -15.24 9.88 8.99
CA VAL A 173 -13.97 10.52 9.39
C VAL A 173 -13.50 11.49 8.31
N LYS A 174 -13.25 12.74 8.72
CA LYS A 174 -12.75 13.79 7.81
C LYS A 174 -11.23 13.79 7.66
N SER A 175 -10.49 13.37 8.69
CA SER A 175 -9.03 13.41 8.67
C SER A 175 -8.41 12.32 9.53
N VAL A 176 -7.25 11.86 9.08
CA VAL A 176 -6.37 10.94 9.80
C VAL A 176 -5.05 11.62 10.10
N ARG A 177 -4.47 11.32 11.27
CA ARG A 177 -3.14 11.80 11.66
C ARG A 177 -2.24 10.61 11.93
N LEU A 178 -1.10 10.55 11.29
CA LEU A 178 -0.03 9.63 11.67
C LEU A 178 0.99 10.38 12.51
N THR A 179 1.45 9.75 13.59
CA THR A 179 2.48 10.30 14.47
C THR A 179 3.65 9.32 14.59
N LEU A 180 4.86 9.82 14.41
CA LEU A 180 6.12 9.13 14.73
C LEU A 180 6.70 9.70 16.03
N HIS A 181 7.14 8.81 16.92
CA HIS A 181 7.73 9.18 18.20
C HIS A 181 9.07 9.91 18.01
N SER A 182 9.27 11.04 18.71
CA SER A 182 10.45 11.90 18.60
C SER A 182 11.79 11.20 18.82
N GLY A 183 11.83 10.20 19.70
CA GLY A 183 13.02 9.42 20.06
C GLY A 183 13.55 8.44 18.99
N ILE A 184 13.09 8.51 17.74
CA ILE A 184 13.65 7.71 16.63
C ILE A 184 15.00 8.23 16.13
N SER A 185 15.30 9.51 16.35
CA SER A 185 16.54 10.19 15.96
C SER A 185 16.85 11.36 16.90
N GLU A 186 18.13 11.65 17.11
CA GLU A 186 18.57 12.81 17.90
C GLU A 186 18.07 14.14 17.29
N ALA A 187 18.02 14.24 15.96
CA ALA A 187 17.50 15.42 15.26
C ALA A 187 15.99 15.65 15.44
N THR A 188 15.25 14.63 15.91
CA THR A 188 13.80 14.69 16.10
C THR A 188 13.39 14.83 17.58
N VAL A 189 14.21 14.37 18.53
CA VAL A 189 13.96 14.49 19.99
C VAL A 189 13.62 15.92 20.41
N ALA A 190 14.41 16.91 19.98
CA ALA A 190 14.23 18.30 20.38
C ALA A 190 12.97 18.99 19.79
N ARG A 191 12.29 18.36 18.82
CA ARG A 191 11.10 18.91 18.14
C ARG A 191 9.78 18.30 18.62
N GLY A 192 9.82 17.28 19.47
CA GLY A 192 8.63 16.51 19.85
C GLY A 192 8.16 15.57 18.74
N ASP A 193 7.01 14.93 18.95
CA ASP A 193 6.52 13.87 18.08
C ASP A 193 6.11 14.40 16.69
N ILE A 194 6.57 13.72 15.65
CA ILE A 194 6.46 14.14 14.26
C ILE A 194 5.09 13.74 13.74
N SER A 195 4.24 14.71 13.41
CA SER A 195 2.86 14.45 13.00
C SER A 195 2.59 14.85 11.55
N TYR A 196 1.85 13.99 10.86
CA TYR A 196 1.40 14.14 9.48
C TYR A 196 -0.13 13.99 9.46
N VAL A 197 -0.85 14.89 8.80
CA VAL A 197 -2.32 14.91 8.79
C VAL A 197 -2.82 14.93 7.35
N TRP A 198 -3.75 14.05 6.99
CA TRP A 198 -4.43 14.03 5.69
C TRP A 198 -5.92 14.28 5.87
N ASP A 199 -6.50 15.01 4.91
CA ASP A 199 -7.94 15.14 4.74
C ASP A 199 -8.41 13.97 3.87
N ILE A 200 -9.27 13.12 4.44
CA ILE A 200 -9.85 11.94 3.78
C ILE A 200 -11.35 12.11 3.52
N SER A 201 -11.92 13.31 3.76
CA SER A 201 -13.35 13.57 3.59
C SER A 201 -13.88 13.38 2.16
N LYS A 202 -12.97 13.30 1.17
CA LYS A 202 -13.26 13.02 -0.24
C LYS A 202 -12.63 11.72 -0.75
N ASP A 203 -11.95 10.97 0.11
CA ASP A 203 -11.40 9.66 -0.27
C ASP A 203 -12.56 8.67 -0.47
N ASN A 204 -12.57 7.96 -1.60
CA ASN A 204 -13.60 6.98 -1.91
C ASN A 204 -12.96 5.63 -2.27
N PRO A 205 -12.60 4.80 -1.27
CA PRO A 205 -12.06 3.47 -1.49
C PRO A 205 -12.93 2.57 -2.37
N GLU A 206 -14.26 2.74 -2.38
CA GLU A 206 -15.17 1.94 -3.22
C GLU A 206 -15.00 2.24 -4.73
N ALA A 207 -14.43 3.38 -5.10
CA ALA A 207 -14.11 3.69 -6.50
C ALA A 207 -13.07 2.70 -7.07
N LEU A 208 -12.09 2.29 -6.26
CA LEU A 208 -11.09 1.28 -6.65
C LEU A 208 -11.75 -0.04 -7.04
N TYR A 209 -12.85 -0.39 -6.36
CA TYR A 209 -13.63 -1.60 -6.56
C TYR A 209 -14.68 -1.48 -7.69
N LYS A 210 -14.35 -0.70 -8.74
CA LYS A 210 -15.06 -0.70 -10.02
C LYS A 210 -14.14 -1.25 -11.14
N GLY A 211 -14.70 -2.05 -12.03
CA GLY A 211 -13.99 -2.67 -13.16
C GLY A 211 -13.78 -4.19 -13.05
N ARG A 212 -13.00 -4.77 -13.98
CA ARG A 212 -12.75 -6.23 -14.02
C ARG A 212 -11.83 -6.67 -12.88
N ALA A 213 -10.80 -5.89 -12.58
CA ALA A 213 -9.91 -6.12 -11.44
C ALA A 213 -10.68 -6.18 -10.11
N ALA A 214 -11.68 -5.31 -9.94
CA ALA A 214 -12.51 -5.22 -8.75
C ALA A 214 -13.38 -6.45 -8.50
N GLY A 215 -14.13 -6.89 -9.51
CA GLY A 215 -14.98 -8.08 -9.39
C GLY A 215 -14.16 -9.34 -9.07
N ARG A 216 -12.90 -9.40 -9.53
CA ARG A 216 -11.96 -10.47 -9.18
C ARG A 216 -11.46 -10.38 -7.72
N LEU A 217 -11.19 -9.18 -7.21
CA LEU A 217 -10.80 -8.99 -5.80
C LEU A 217 -11.95 -9.32 -4.85
N GLU A 218 -13.17 -8.85 -5.14
CA GLU A 218 -14.33 -9.17 -4.31
C GLU A 218 -14.67 -10.67 -4.34
N LEU A 219 -14.47 -11.34 -5.49
CA LEU A 219 -14.55 -12.80 -5.56
C LEU A 219 -13.49 -13.48 -4.68
N ASP A 220 -12.22 -13.10 -4.79
CA ASP A 220 -11.12 -13.62 -3.95
C ASP A 220 -11.43 -13.41 -2.45
N ARG A 221 -11.94 -12.23 -2.06
CA ARG A 221 -12.35 -11.88 -0.68
C ARG A 221 -13.49 -12.77 -0.18
N LEU A 222 -14.54 -12.93 -0.99
CA LEU A 222 -15.70 -13.73 -0.64
C LEU A 222 -15.33 -15.20 -0.50
N ILE A 223 -14.43 -15.72 -1.33
CA ILE A 223 -13.85 -17.07 -1.18
C ILE A 223 -13.10 -17.18 0.16
N LYS A 224 -12.16 -16.27 0.46
CA LYS A 224 -11.40 -16.28 1.72
C LYS A 224 -12.32 -16.20 2.95
N ARG A 225 -13.36 -15.36 2.93
CA ARG A 225 -14.32 -15.26 4.04
C ARG A 225 -15.20 -16.51 4.16
N LEU A 226 -15.57 -17.13 3.04
CA LEU A 226 -16.30 -18.40 3.03
C LEU A 226 -15.46 -19.56 3.60
N GLU A 227 -14.16 -19.60 3.31
CA GLU A 227 -13.23 -20.57 3.91
C GLU A 227 -13.14 -20.40 5.43
N LEU A 228 -12.95 -19.17 5.91
CA LEU A 228 -12.90 -18.85 7.34
C LEU A 228 -14.23 -19.20 8.05
N LEU A 229 -15.37 -18.81 7.49
CA LEU A 229 -16.69 -19.13 8.06
C LEU A 229 -16.96 -20.64 8.09
N ASN A 230 -16.49 -21.39 7.09
CA ASN A 230 -16.60 -22.86 7.09
C ASN A 230 -15.69 -23.51 8.14
N ALA A 231 -14.52 -22.93 8.44
CA ALA A 231 -13.67 -23.39 9.54
C ALA A 231 -14.31 -23.09 10.90
N GLU A 232 -14.73 -21.85 11.14
CA GLU A 232 -15.47 -21.43 12.36
C GLU A 232 -16.72 -22.31 12.59
N LYS A 233 -17.48 -22.59 11.53
CA LYS A 233 -18.65 -23.47 11.59
C LYS A 233 -18.30 -24.88 12.05
N ARG A 234 -17.26 -25.51 11.49
CA ARG A 234 -16.83 -26.88 11.87
C ARG A 234 -16.40 -26.95 13.33
N ASP A 235 -15.69 -25.95 13.82
CA ASP A 235 -15.24 -25.89 15.22
C ASP A 235 -16.43 -25.72 16.18
N LEU A 236 -17.47 -24.96 15.79
CA LEU A 236 -18.71 -24.84 16.55
C LEU A 236 -19.56 -26.11 16.50
N GLU A 237 -19.70 -26.76 15.34
CA GLU A 237 -20.39 -28.05 15.19
C GLU A 237 -19.74 -29.14 16.05
N LYS A 238 -18.40 -29.17 16.11
CA LYS A 238 -17.65 -30.07 16.99
C LYS A 238 -17.97 -29.80 18.47
N LYS A 239 -17.87 -28.54 18.92
CA LYS A 239 -18.19 -28.16 20.31
C LYS A 239 -19.63 -28.52 20.70
N MET A 240 -20.57 -28.38 19.76
CA MET A 240 -21.97 -28.75 19.97
C MET A 240 -22.12 -30.26 20.12
N SER A 241 -21.48 -31.06 19.25
CA SER A 241 -21.42 -32.52 19.37
C SER A 241 -20.78 -33.01 20.67
N ASP A 242 -19.72 -32.33 21.13
CA ASP A 242 -19.07 -32.66 22.41
C ASP A 242 -20.04 -32.40 23.58
N LEU A 243 -20.78 -31.28 23.55
CA LEU A 243 -21.76 -30.91 24.57
C LEU A 243 -22.98 -31.84 24.58
N ASP A 244 -23.49 -32.23 23.41
CA ASP A 244 -24.60 -33.18 23.28
C ASP A 244 -24.23 -34.56 23.83
N SER A 245 -22.96 -34.99 23.66
CA SER A 245 -22.44 -36.23 24.25
C SER A 245 -22.41 -36.17 25.79
N GLU A 246 -22.00 -35.03 26.36
CA GLU A 246 -22.02 -34.81 27.81
C GLU A 246 -23.47 -34.78 28.35
N ILE A 247 -24.39 -34.07 27.69
CA ILE A 247 -25.82 -34.05 28.05
C ILE A 247 -26.42 -35.45 28.07
N ASN A 248 -26.16 -36.26 27.05
CA ASN A 248 -26.65 -37.64 26.98
C ASN A 248 -26.07 -38.52 28.10
N THR A 249 -24.79 -38.31 28.45
CA THR A 249 -24.13 -39.02 29.56
C THR A 249 -24.76 -38.65 30.92
N VAL A 250 -25.03 -37.35 31.14
CA VAL A 250 -25.68 -36.86 32.37
C VAL A 250 -27.14 -37.33 32.44
N HIS A 251 -27.90 -37.27 31.35
CA HIS A 251 -29.27 -37.81 31.30
C HIS A 251 -29.31 -39.30 31.60
N GLY A 252 -28.44 -40.10 31.00
CA GLY A 252 -28.33 -41.53 31.31
C GLY A 252 -28.07 -41.77 32.80
N ARG A 253 -27.20 -40.97 33.42
CA ARG A 253 -26.92 -41.07 34.86
C ARG A 253 -28.10 -40.64 35.75
N ILE A 254 -28.88 -39.64 35.33
CA ILE A 254 -30.13 -39.26 36.02
C ILE A 254 -31.16 -40.38 35.93
N GLU A 255 -31.33 -41.00 34.76
CA GLU A 255 -32.23 -42.14 34.58
C GLU A 255 -31.84 -43.37 35.41
N GLU A 256 -30.55 -43.66 35.55
CA GLU A 256 -30.07 -44.74 36.42
C GLU A 256 -30.46 -44.48 37.90
N LEU A 257 -30.26 -43.24 38.36
CA LEU A 257 -30.55 -42.85 39.75
C LEU A 257 -32.05 -42.76 40.06
N GLN A 258 -32.89 -42.51 39.05
CA GLN A 258 -34.36 -42.50 39.21
C GLN A 258 -34.99 -43.91 39.25
N LYS A 259 -34.23 -44.96 38.95
CA LYS A 259 -34.68 -46.37 38.94
C LYS A 259 -34.23 -47.15 40.20
N GLN A 260 -33.60 -46.48 41.16
CA GLN A 260 -33.21 -47.01 42.49
C GLN A 260 -34.18 -46.55 43.59
#